data_AF-A0A1G5G2Y7-F1
#
_entry.id   AF-A0A1G5G2Y7-F1
#
_cell.length_a   1.000
_cell.length_b   1.000
_cell.length_c   1.000
_cell.angle_alpha   90.00
_cell.angle_beta   90.00
_cell.angle_gamma   90.00
#
_symmetry.space_group_name_H-M   'P 1'
#
loop_
_entity.id
_entity.type
_entity.pdbx_description
1 polymer ?
#
loop_
_entity_poly.entity_id
_entity_poly.type
_entity_poly.pdbx_seq_one_letter_code
_entity_poly.pdbx_strand_id
1 'polypeptide(L)'
;MPVQPKLASFPAIRGALKFYQIASIITGVGLLLLVAEMILKYTPIHVELFAGGSGGLLWFATAIPSPDCQWFSLFVPGSSTCDIASTGDGVNISLAILIVHGWFYVVYLFACFRVWSLMRWGFPRFIVLALGGIVPLLSFFMEAKVAREVREYLTAREAAASAPIETPTETR
;
A
#
# COMPACT_ATOMS: atom_id res chain seq x y z
N MET A 1 18.26 -21.74 -7.19
CA MET A 1 18.74 -20.38 -6.88
C MET A 1 17.93 -19.39 -7.70
N PRO A 2 17.38 -18.30 -7.12
CA PRO A 2 16.66 -17.31 -7.90
C PRO A 2 17.60 -16.71 -8.95
N VAL A 3 17.14 -16.62 -10.19
CA VAL A 3 17.95 -16.12 -11.31
C VAL A 3 18.22 -14.64 -11.07
N GLN A 4 19.49 -14.27 -10.97
CA GLN A 4 19.86 -12.92 -10.58
C GLN A 4 19.64 -11.92 -11.74
N PRO A 5 19.28 -10.65 -11.46
CA PRO A 5 19.14 -9.61 -12.47
C PRO A 5 20.47 -9.26 -13.15
N LYS A 6 20.40 -8.94 -14.44
CA LYS A 6 21.55 -8.52 -15.26
C LYS A 6 21.94 -7.07 -14.92
N LEU A 7 23.24 -6.74 -14.95
CA LEU A 7 23.75 -5.38 -14.70
C LEU A 7 23.07 -4.30 -15.57
N ALA A 8 22.79 -4.61 -16.84
CA ALA A 8 22.10 -3.71 -17.76
C ALA A 8 20.69 -3.26 -17.31
N SER A 9 20.06 -4.00 -16.38
CA SER A 9 18.72 -3.69 -15.88
C SER A 9 18.71 -2.77 -14.66
N PHE A 10 19.89 -2.39 -14.13
CA PHE A 10 20.02 -1.61 -12.89
C PHE A 10 19.36 -0.22 -12.96
N PRO A 11 19.47 0.55 -14.07
CA PRO A 11 18.73 1.81 -14.20
C PRO A 11 17.21 1.62 -14.14
N ALA A 12 16.69 0.55 -14.76
CA ALA A 12 15.27 0.22 -14.73
C ALA A 12 14.79 -0.19 -13.34
N ILE A 13 15.62 -0.92 -12.58
CA ILE A 13 15.34 -1.30 -11.17
C ILE A 13 15.22 -0.05 -10.30
N ARG A 14 16.15 0.92 -10.43
CA ARG A 14 16.07 2.18 -9.66
C ARG A 14 14.81 2.98 -9.98
N GLY A 15 14.43 3.05 -11.25
CA GLY A 15 13.19 3.72 -11.68
C GLY A 15 11.93 3.02 -11.14
N ALA A 16 11.88 1.69 -11.23
CA ALA A 16 10.79 0.90 -10.66
C ALA A 16 10.70 1.06 -9.13
N LEU A 17 11.84 1.12 -8.44
CA LEU A 17 11.87 1.33 -7.01
C LEU A 17 11.29 2.70 -6.63
N LYS A 18 11.70 3.79 -7.31
CA LYS A 18 11.12 5.13 -7.06
C LYS A 18 9.60 5.14 -7.27
N PHE A 19 9.12 4.51 -8.34
CA PHE A 19 7.69 4.40 -8.60
C PHE A 19 6.96 3.63 -7.49
N TYR A 20 7.54 2.52 -7.02
CA TYR A 20 7.02 1.77 -5.87
C TYR A 20 6.99 2.60 -4.59
N GLN A 21 8.03 3.40 -4.29
CA GLN A 21 8.04 4.25 -3.10
C GLN A 21 6.92 5.28 -3.12
N ILE A 22 6.73 5.96 -4.26
CA ILE A 22 5.65 6.96 -4.43
C ILE A 22 4.28 6.28 -4.29
N ALA A 23 4.08 5.16 -4.99
CA ALA A 23 2.82 4.43 -4.91
C ALA A 23 2.53 3.96 -3.48
N SER A 24 3.54 3.41 -2.78
CA SER A 24 3.42 2.92 -1.40
C SER A 24 3.03 4.03 -0.41
N ILE A 25 3.63 5.22 -0.54
CA ILE A 25 3.29 6.37 0.30
C ILE A 25 1.85 6.81 0.06
N ILE A 26 1.43 6.94 -1.21
CA ILE A 26 0.07 7.37 -1.55
C ILE A 26 -0.96 6.35 -1.01
N THR A 27 -0.73 5.05 -1.24
CA THR A 27 -1.64 4.01 -0.74
C THR A 27 -1.62 3.92 0.78
N GLY A 28 -0.46 4.07 1.41
CA GLY A 28 -0.31 4.03 2.87
C GLY A 28 -1.05 5.19 3.55
N VAL A 29 -0.97 6.40 2.98
CA VAL A 29 -1.75 7.56 3.47
C VAL A 29 -3.24 7.33 3.26
N GLY A 30 -3.66 6.83 2.09
CA GLY A 30 -5.07 6.50 1.84
C GLY A 30 -5.62 5.47 2.83
N LEU A 31 -4.82 4.45 3.17
CA LEU A 31 -5.22 3.42 4.13
C LEU A 31 -5.30 3.97 5.56
N LEU A 32 -4.41 4.90 5.94
CA LEU A 32 -4.51 5.60 7.22
C LEU A 32 -5.75 6.51 7.30
N LEU A 33 -6.10 7.19 6.21
CA LEU A 33 -7.34 7.97 6.13
C LEU A 33 -8.56 7.07 6.28
N LEU A 34 -8.60 5.92 5.60
CA LEU A 34 -9.67 4.95 5.76
C LEU A 34 -9.76 4.41 7.18
N VAL A 35 -8.63 4.11 7.83
CA VAL A 35 -8.62 3.68 9.24
C VAL A 35 -9.15 4.80 10.15
N ALA A 36 -8.79 6.05 9.90
CA ALA A 36 -9.32 7.19 10.65
C ALA A 36 -10.84 7.32 10.47
N GLU A 37 -11.36 7.11 9.26
CA GLU A 37 -12.79 7.10 9.00
C GLU A 37 -13.50 5.89 9.64
N MET A 38 -12.87 4.72 9.66
CA MET A 38 -13.39 3.57 10.41
C MET A 38 -13.52 3.89 11.90
N ILE A 39 -12.54 4.61 12.46
CA ILE A 39 -12.64 5.07 13.85
C ILE A 39 -13.82 6.03 13.99
N LEU A 40 -13.97 7.04 13.14
CA LEU A 40 -15.06 8.02 13.24
C LEU A 40 -16.46 7.40 13.07
N LYS A 41 -16.61 6.45 12.14
CA LYS A 41 -17.89 5.82 11.80
C LYS A 41 -18.30 4.69 12.75
N TYR A 42 -17.33 3.92 13.27
CA TYR A 42 -17.61 2.70 14.06
C TYR A 42 -17.26 2.79 15.56
N THR A 43 -16.64 3.87 16.03
CA THR A 43 -16.51 4.14 17.49
C THR A 43 -17.70 4.99 17.98
N PRO A 44 -17.87 5.33 19.28
CA PRO A 44 -19.17 5.82 19.80
C PRO A 44 -19.61 7.17 19.23
N ILE A 45 -18.78 7.82 18.40
CA ILE A 45 -19.06 9.11 17.77
C ILE A 45 -20.03 8.95 16.57
N HIS A 46 -20.00 7.82 15.85
CA HIS A 46 -20.91 7.49 14.74
C HIS A 46 -21.12 8.64 13.74
N VAL A 47 -20.02 9.15 13.16
CA VAL A 47 -20.07 10.24 12.18
C VAL A 47 -19.40 9.86 10.86
N GLU A 48 -19.92 10.43 9.78
CA GLU A 48 -19.37 10.33 8.43
C GLU A 48 -18.99 11.72 7.91
N LEU A 49 -17.88 11.80 7.18
CA LEU A 49 -17.44 13.04 6.57
C LEU A 49 -18.12 13.26 5.23
N PHE A 50 -18.82 14.38 5.10
CA PHE A 50 -19.50 14.82 3.89
C PHE A 50 -18.92 16.14 3.39
N ALA A 51 -18.87 16.30 2.06
CA ALA A 51 -18.56 17.56 1.42
C ALA A 51 -19.76 18.09 0.65
N GLY A 52 -20.07 19.37 0.86
CA GLY A 52 -21.26 20.02 0.31
C GLY A 52 -22.55 19.65 1.04
N GLY A 53 -23.65 20.24 0.58
CA GLY A 53 -24.99 20.02 1.13
C GLY A 53 -25.36 20.97 2.27
N SER A 54 -26.20 20.49 3.18
CA SER A 54 -26.83 21.31 4.23
C SER A 54 -25.85 21.81 5.30
N GLY A 55 -24.69 21.17 5.47
CA GLY A 55 -23.66 21.55 6.46
C GLY A 55 -22.47 22.36 5.92
N GLY A 56 -22.47 22.77 4.64
CA GLY A 56 -21.38 23.59 4.06
C GLY A 56 -20.30 22.77 3.34
N LEU A 57 -19.06 23.29 3.28
CA LEU A 57 -17.99 22.71 2.44
C LEU A 57 -17.51 21.33 2.92
N LEU A 58 -17.29 21.16 4.24
CA LEU A 58 -16.97 19.89 4.90
C LEU A 58 -17.72 19.85 6.24
N TRP A 59 -18.52 18.82 6.46
CA TRP A 59 -19.28 18.64 7.70
C TRP A 59 -19.44 17.16 8.05
N PHE A 60 -19.71 16.90 9.34
CA PHE A 60 -19.90 15.55 9.87
C PHE A 60 -21.40 15.24 9.97
N ALA A 61 -21.87 14.28 9.18
CA ALA A 61 -23.23 13.74 9.27
C ALA A 61 -23.27 12.55 10.22
N THR A 62 -24.40 12.28 10.85
CA THR A 62 -24.54 11.12 11.74
C THR A 62 -24.75 9.84 10.94
N ALA A 63 -24.02 8.80 11.28
CA ALA A 63 -24.24 7.44 10.76
C ALA A 63 -25.11 6.71 11.79
N ILE A 64 -26.33 6.31 11.44
CA ILE A 64 -27.22 5.63 12.39
C ILE A 64 -27.06 4.12 12.18
N PRO A 65 -26.43 3.39 13.12
CA PRO A 65 -26.40 1.93 13.06
C PRO A 65 -27.78 1.34 13.36
N SER A 66 -28.15 0.27 12.67
CA SER A 66 -29.35 -0.50 12.99
C SER A 66 -29.30 -1.04 14.44
N PRO A 67 -30.45 -1.19 15.13
CA PRO A 67 -30.50 -1.63 16.54
C PRO A 67 -29.79 -2.95 16.84
N ASP A 68 -29.66 -3.82 15.85
CA ASP A 68 -29.01 -5.14 15.95
C ASP A 68 -27.50 -5.11 15.63
N CYS A 69 -26.93 -3.91 15.38
CA CYS A 69 -25.51 -3.75 15.10
C CYS A 69 -24.66 -4.08 16.33
N GLN A 70 -23.96 -5.22 16.27
CA GLN A 70 -22.86 -5.52 17.18
C GLN A 70 -21.53 -5.16 16.51
N TRP A 71 -20.52 -4.81 17.30
CA TRP A 71 -19.19 -4.43 16.78
C TRP A 71 -18.54 -5.50 15.87
N PHE A 72 -18.88 -6.79 16.09
CA PHE A 72 -18.34 -7.91 15.32
C PHE A 72 -19.15 -8.24 14.05
N SER A 73 -20.39 -7.74 13.93
CA SER A 73 -21.27 -8.02 12.78
C SER A 73 -20.71 -7.49 11.47
N LEU A 74 -19.78 -6.53 11.52
CA LEU A 74 -19.09 -5.98 10.36
C LEU A 74 -17.98 -6.90 9.79
N PHE A 75 -17.50 -7.85 10.58
CA PHE A 75 -16.40 -8.75 10.21
C PHE A 75 -16.87 -10.14 9.80
N VAL A 76 -18.19 -10.39 9.83
CA VAL A 76 -18.80 -11.65 9.41
C VAL A 76 -19.16 -11.55 7.91
N PRO A 77 -18.50 -12.33 7.04
CA PRO A 77 -18.79 -12.29 5.61
C PRO A 77 -20.22 -12.78 5.34
N GLY A 78 -21.03 -11.96 4.66
CA GLY A 78 -22.38 -12.33 4.22
C GLY A 78 -23.51 -12.07 5.22
N SER A 79 -23.24 -11.45 6.38
CA SER A 79 -24.31 -10.99 7.27
C SER A 79 -24.74 -9.56 6.95
N SER A 80 -26.04 -9.35 6.73
CA SER A 80 -26.70 -8.04 6.61
C SER A 80 -27.32 -7.58 7.93
N THR A 81 -26.78 -8.03 9.08
CA THR A 81 -27.35 -7.74 10.41
C THR A 81 -26.94 -6.37 10.95
N CYS A 82 -26.15 -5.61 10.18
CA CYS A 82 -25.73 -4.26 10.55
C CYS A 82 -25.68 -3.37 9.32
N ASP A 83 -26.77 -2.63 9.09
CA ASP A 83 -26.83 -1.57 8.08
C ASP A 83 -26.58 -0.22 8.77
N ILE A 84 -25.61 0.54 8.25
CA ILE A 84 -25.36 1.91 8.70
C ILE A 84 -26.13 2.84 7.75
N ALA A 85 -27.22 3.43 8.24
CA ALA A 85 -27.95 4.43 7.48
C ALA A 85 -27.15 5.75 7.47
N SER A 86 -26.76 6.20 6.28
CA SER A 86 -26.07 7.46 6.07
C SER A 86 -27.10 8.60 5.98
N THR A 87 -27.01 9.57 6.89
CA THR A 87 -27.97 10.70 6.96
C THR A 87 -27.50 11.97 6.25
N GLY A 88 -26.30 11.94 5.67
CA GLY A 88 -25.70 13.11 5.03
C GLY A 88 -26.25 13.36 3.63
N ASP A 89 -26.69 14.58 3.38
CA ASP A 89 -26.99 15.09 2.04
C ASP A 89 -25.73 15.75 1.48
N GLY A 90 -25.11 15.17 0.45
CA GLY A 90 -23.88 15.69 -0.17
C GLY A 90 -22.99 14.61 -0.77
N VAL A 91 -21.73 14.96 -1.07
CA VAL A 91 -20.73 13.98 -1.54
C VAL A 91 -20.12 13.29 -0.33
N ASN A 92 -20.32 11.97 -0.23
CA ASN A 92 -19.73 11.16 0.84
C ASN A 92 -18.21 11.05 0.61
N ILE A 93 -17.43 11.75 1.44
CA ILE A 93 -15.97 11.79 1.31
C ILE A 93 -15.36 10.44 1.68
N SER A 94 -15.98 9.72 2.61
CA SER A 94 -15.51 8.38 2.98
C SER A 94 -15.60 7.39 1.82
N LEU A 95 -16.74 7.40 1.12
CA LEU A 95 -16.90 6.61 -0.10
C LEU A 95 -15.91 7.02 -1.19
N ALA A 96 -15.70 8.33 -1.37
CA ALA A 96 -14.75 8.84 -2.35
C ALA A 96 -13.31 8.38 -2.03
N ILE A 97 -12.88 8.47 -0.77
CA ILE A 97 -11.55 8.02 -0.33
C ILE A 97 -11.41 6.51 -0.54
N LEU A 98 -12.45 5.71 -0.27
CA LEU A 98 -12.43 4.26 -0.49
C LEU A 98 -12.24 3.91 -1.97
N ILE A 99 -13.01 4.57 -2.86
CA ILE A 99 -12.90 4.37 -4.31
C ILE A 99 -11.50 4.77 -4.80
N VAL A 100 -11.03 5.96 -4.40
CA VAL A 100 -9.72 6.50 -4.80
C VAL A 100 -8.60 5.58 -4.30
N HIS A 101 -8.64 5.14 -3.04
CA HIS A 101 -7.67 4.21 -2.47
C HIS A 101 -7.65 2.88 -3.23
N GLY A 102 -8.81 2.32 -3.56
CA GLY A 102 -8.91 1.08 -4.34
C GLY A 102 -8.20 1.17 -5.69
N TRP A 103 -8.37 2.27 -6.41
CA TRP A 103 -7.65 2.52 -7.67
C TRP A 103 -6.15 2.71 -7.48
N PHE A 104 -5.73 3.48 -6.46
CA PHE A 104 -4.31 3.61 -6.13
C PHE A 104 -3.67 2.29 -5.70
N TYR A 105 -4.43 1.40 -5.05
CA TYR A 105 -3.98 0.06 -4.73
C TYR A 105 -3.67 -0.78 -5.97
N VAL A 106 -4.47 -0.65 -7.05
CA VAL A 106 -4.16 -1.29 -8.35
C VAL A 106 -2.84 -0.77 -8.91
N VAL A 107 -2.60 0.55 -8.86
CA VAL A 107 -1.33 1.15 -9.29
C VAL A 107 -0.16 0.66 -8.44
N TYR A 108 -0.36 0.53 -7.13
CA TYR A 108 0.62 -0.05 -6.22
C TYR A 108 0.94 -1.51 -6.54
N LEU A 109 -0.06 -2.35 -6.82
CA LEU A 109 0.16 -3.73 -7.25
C LEU A 109 0.97 -3.81 -8.53
N PHE A 110 0.73 -2.92 -9.49
CA PHE A 110 1.54 -2.82 -10.69
C PHE A 110 2.99 -2.43 -10.38
N ALA A 111 3.22 -1.49 -9.46
CA ALA A 111 4.55 -1.13 -8.99
C ALA A 111 5.28 -2.31 -8.32
N CYS A 112 4.59 -3.04 -7.44
CA CYS A 112 5.06 -4.25 -6.79
C CYS A 112 5.43 -5.32 -7.82
N PHE A 113 4.57 -5.55 -8.82
CA PHE A 113 4.81 -6.50 -9.90
C PHE A 113 6.06 -6.10 -10.70
N ARG A 114 6.23 -4.81 -11.00
CA ARG A 114 7.39 -4.30 -11.74
C ARG A 114 8.70 -4.53 -10.97
N VAL A 115 8.74 -4.18 -9.67
CA VAL A 115 9.93 -4.41 -8.83
C VAL A 115 10.21 -5.91 -8.69
N TRP A 116 9.19 -6.72 -8.42
CA TRP A 116 9.29 -8.17 -8.30
C TRP A 116 9.82 -8.83 -9.58
N SER A 117 9.27 -8.45 -10.73
CA SER A 117 9.66 -8.97 -12.05
C SER A 117 11.11 -8.61 -12.40
N LEU A 118 11.50 -7.35 -12.19
CA LEU A 118 12.87 -6.89 -12.46
C LEU A 118 13.90 -7.50 -11.51
N MET A 119 13.58 -7.64 -10.23
CA MET A 119 14.45 -8.30 -9.25
C MET A 119 14.44 -9.82 -9.34
N ARG A 120 13.50 -10.40 -10.09
CA ARG A 120 13.35 -11.86 -10.30
C ARG A 120 13.24 -12.63 -8.98
N TRP A 121 12.57 -12.03 -8.01
CA TRP A 121 12.34 -12.63 -6.70
C TRP A 121 11.33 -13.77 -6.78
N GLY A 122 11.36 -14.68 -5.80
CA GLY A 122 10.35 -15.75 -5.70
C GLY A 122 8.95 -15.20 -5.45
N PHE A 123 7.92 -15.96 -5.81
CA PHE A 123 6.51 -15.59 -5.64
C PHE A 123 6.11 -15.15 -4.21
N PRO A 124 6.62 -15.76 -3.11
CA PRO A 124 6.26 -15.34 -1.75
C PRO A 124 6.59 -13.87 -1.46
N ARG A 125 7.68 -13.33 -2.04
CA ARG A 125 8.01 -11.91 -1.86
C ARG A 125 6.98 -10.99 -2.51
N PHE A 126 6.36 -11.40 -3.63
CA PHE A 126 5.29 -10.62 -4.24
C PHE A 126 4.08 -10.51 -3.31
N ILE A 127 3.69 -11.59 -2.63
CA ILE A 127 2.59 -11.58 -1.67
C ILE A 127 2.88 -10.63 -0.51
N VAL A 128 4.08 -10.71 0.07
CA VAL A 128 4.47 -9.81 1.18
C VAL A 128 4.48 -8.34 0.75
N LEU A 129 4.96 -8.05 -0.46
CA LEU A 129 4.88 -6.70 -1.05
C LEU A 129 3.42 -6.27 -1.25
N ALA A 130 2.56 -7.13 -1.80
CA ALA A 130 1.15 -6.83 -2.03
C ALA A 130 0.39 -6.58 -0.71
N LEU A 131 0.62 -7.40 0.33
CA LEU A 131 0.06 -7.22 1.67
C LEU A 131 0.44 -5.88 2.30
N GLY A 132 1.59 -5.31 1.90
CA GLY A 132 1.99 -3.97 2.29
C GLY A 132 0.93 -2.91 2.00
N GLY A 133 0.11 -3.07 0.95
CA GLY A 133 -0.96 -2.11 0.61
C GLY A 133 -2.29 -2.33 1.33
N ILE A 134 -2.44 -3.40 2.13
CA ILE A 134 -3.69 -3.76 2.84
C ILE A 134 -3.51 -3.63 4.36
N VAL A 135 -2.32 -3.95 4.89
CA VAL A 135 -2.08 -3.90 6.33
C VAL A 135 -1.70 -2.47 6.74
N PRO A 136 -2.43 -1.86 7.69
CA PRO A 136 -2.10 -0.54 8.22
C PRO A 136 -0.64 -0.46 8.68
N LEU A 137 0.01 0.66 8.35
CA LEU A 137 1.42 0.97 8.68
C LEU A 137 2.47 0.08 7.99
N LEU A 138 2.11 -1.11 7.49
CA LEU A 138 3.04 -2.03 6.84
C LEU A 138 3.58 -1.47 5.52
N SER A 139 2.82 -0.65 4.81
CA SER A 139 3.26 -0.02 3.55
C SER A 139 4.54 0.80 3.74
N PHE A 140 4.60 1.59 4.82
CA PHE A 140 5.76 2.42 5.15
C PHE A 140 6.97 1.57 5.56
N PHE A 141 6.74 0.54 6.37
CA PHE A 141 7.82 -0.37 6.75
C PHE A 141 8.38 -1.15 5.55
N MET A 142 7.50 -1.64 4.68
CA MET A 142 7.89 -2.36 3.47
C MET A 142 8.60 -1.45 2.46
N GLU A 143 8.16 -0.21 2.32
CA GLU A 143 8.86 0.80 1.52
C GLU A 143 10.33 0.94 1.99
N ALA A 144 10.53 1.25 3.27
CA ALA A 144 11.86 1.50 3.83
C ALA A 144 12.78 0.27 3.75
N LYS A 145 12.24 -0.92 4.07
CA LYS A 145 13.00 -2.17 4.04
C LYS A 145 13.39 -2.58 2.62
N VAL A 146 12.43 -2.59 1.70
CA VAL A 146 12.65 -3.01 0.31
C VAL A 146 13.59 -2.03 -0.39
N ALA A 147 13.42 -0.72 -0.17
CA ALA A 147 14.30 0.27 -0.75
C ALA A 147 15.76 0.12 -0.30
N ARG A 148 15.97 -0.19 0.98
CA ARG A 148 17.30 -0.47 1.52
C ARG A 148 17.91 -1.73 0.90
N GLU A 149 17.19 -2.85 0.92
CA GLU A 149 17.65 -4.12 0.35
C GLU A 149 18.03 -3.98 -1.13
N VAL A 150 17.19 -3.29 -1.93
CA VAL A 150 17.42 -3.09 -3.36
C VAL A 150 18.67 -2.22 -3.58
N ARG A 151 18.83 -1.12 -2.83
CA ARG A 151 19.99 -0.23 -2.98
C ARG A 151 21.29 -0.93 -2.60
N GLU A 152 21.30 -1.64 -1.47
CA GLU A 152 22.45 -2.43 -1.03
C GLU A 152 22.82 -3.49 -2.06
N TYR A 153 21.83 -4.20 -2.61
CA TYR A 153 22.04 -5.20 -3.65
C TYR A 153 22.67 -4.60 -4.91
N LEU A 154 22.18 -3.44 -5.39
CA LEU A 154 22.73 -2.77 -6.57
C LEU A 154 24.17 -2.32 -6.33
N THR A 155 24.45 -1.67 -5.20
CA THR A 155 25.79 -1.19 -4.84
C THR A 155 26.79 -2.34 -4.74
N ALA A 156 26.44 -3.44 -4.08
CA ALA A 156 27.32 -4.61 -3.95
C ALA A 156 27.68 -5.23 -5.32
N ARG A 157 26.74 -5.22 -6.26
CA ARG A 157 26.91 -5.81 -7.59
C ARG A 157 27.70 -4.91 -8.54
N GLU A 158 27.53 -3.61 -8.42
CA GLU A 158 28.35 -2.62 -9.15
C GLU A 158 29.80 -2.66 -8.67
N ALA A 159 30.03 -2.79 -7.36
CA ALA A 159 31.37 -2.95 -6.78
C ALA A 159 32.05 -4.25 -7.26
N ALA A 160 31.33 -5.39 -7.23
CA ALA A 160 31.86 -6.67 -7.71
C ALA A 160 32.17 -6.66 -9.22
N ALA A 161 31.36 -5.95 -10.03
CA ALA A 161 31.60 -5.82 -11.46
C ALA A 161 32.78 -4.89 -11.80
N SER A 162 33.13 -3.97 -10.89
CA SER A 162 34.23 -3.01 -11.07
C SER A 162 35.55 -3.49 -10.45
N ALA A 163 35.53 -4.61 -9.72
CA ALA A 163 36.72 -5.19 -9.14
C ALA A 163 37.65 -5.71 -10.26
N PRO A 164 38.95 -5.35 -10.25
CA PRO A 164 39.90 -5.91 -11.20
C PRO A 164 39.93 -7.44 -11.08
N ILE A 165 40.00 -8.14 -12.20
CA ILE A 165 40.25 -9.57 -12.21
C ILE A 165 41.65 -9.76 -11.64
N GLU A 166 41.78 -10.20 -10.39
CA GLU A 166 43.05 -10.76 -9.90
C GLU A 166 43.35 -11.98 -10.77
N THR A 167 44.23 -11.79 -11.76
CA THR A 167 44.89 -12.89 -12.46
C THR A 167 45.60 -13.71 -11.38
N PRO A 168 45.29 -15.01 -11.22
CA PRO A 168 46.02 -15.86 -10.29
C PRO A 168 47.49 -15.79 -10.67
N THR A 169 48.32 -15.21 -9.79
CA THR A 169 49.77 -15.22 -9.94
C THR A 169 50.18 -16.68 -10.04
N GLU A 170 50.54 -17.09 -11.26
CA GLU A 170 51.05 -18.40 -11.59
C GLU A 170 52.40 -18.55 -10.86
N THR A 171 52.37 -19.10 -9.64
CA THR A 171 53.57 -19.47 -8.91
C THR A 171 54.19 -20.67 -9.61
N ARG A 172 55.18 -20.38 -10.46
CA ARG A 172 56.12 -21.31 -11.08
C ARG A 172 57.14 -21.82 -10.06
#